data_AF-A0A6I9PY35-F1
#
_entry.id   AF-A0A6I9PY35-F1
#
_cell.length_a   1.000
_cell.length_b   1.000
_cell.length_c   1.000
_cell.angle_alpha   90.00
_cell.angle_beta   90.00
_cell.angle_gamma   90.00
#
_symmetry.space_group_name_H-M   'P 1'
#
loop_
_entity.id
_entity.type
_entity.pdbx_description
1 polymer ?
#
loop_
_entity_poly.entity_id
_entity_poly.type
_entity_poly.pdbx_seq_one_letter_code
_entity_poly.pdbx_strand_id
1 'polypeptide(L)'
;MGGLSGKHLHFGIYWRQVEINFRCKPSFRESGSRNIREPAMVRHHWVHRRRQEGKCKQCGKGFQQKFAFHSKDIVAISCSWCKQAYHNKVSCFMLQQIEEACPIGAHAALIVPPTWIIRVRRQSSMKSSKKKKRTSFKRKSSKKGAEEGRQWKPFLIRPIPSPLMKPLLVFVNPRSGGNQGTKIMQSFMWYLNPRQVFDLSQGGPQEGLELYRRVHNLQILACGGDGTVGWILSCLDELAINPQPPVAVLPLGTGNDLARTLNWGGGYTDEPLSKILSHVEDGTVVQLDRWNLQVEPNHSAGAEPDEQQTDKLPLDVFNNYFSLGFDAHVTLEFHESREANPEKFNSRFRNKMFYAGTAFSDFLMGSSKDLSKHIRVVVSSCQSNCQSFAKLAAQEVDLKQKNEDADMLIQVVGIETEKVSKEKAIADEEEQKEAAIAVVVSGRQRDCEEDLEKAANAAGRSGLGPCIPPGPSVPR
;
A
#
# COMPACT_ATOMS: atom_id res chain seq x y z
N MET A 1 -0.74 -19.44 -77.54
CA MET A 1 -0.28 -19.93 -76.22
C MET A 1 0.39 -18.77 -75.50
N GLY A 2 0.10 -18.57 -74.22
CA GLY A 2 0.73 -17.53 -73.39
C GLY A 2 -0.26 -16.83 -72.48
N GLY A 3 -0.71 -17.53 -71.43
CA GLY A 3 -1.50 -16.94 -70.36
C GLY A 3 -0.61 -16.20 -69.35
N LEU A 4 -0.98 -14.97 -69.00
CA LEU A 4 -0.38 -14.19 -67.93
C LEU A 4 -1.24 -14.29 -66.67
N SER A 5 -0.62 -14.79 -65.62
CA SER A 5 -1.14 -14.88 -64.26
C SER A 5 -1.25 -13.51 -63.58
N GLY A 6 -2.17 -13.40 -62.62
CA GLY A 6 -1.91 -12.62 -61.41
C GLY A 6 -2.79 -11.38 -61.22
N LYS A 7 -3.91 -11.54 -60.51
CA LYS A 7 -4.55 -10.48 -59.72
C LYS A 7 -4.97 -11.04 -58.36
N HIS A 8 -4.05 -11.02 -57.40
CA HIS A 8 -4.37 -10.95 -55.97
C HIS A 8 -4.18 -9.49 -55.56
N LEU A 9 -5.25 -8.70 -55.63
CA LEU A 9 -5.25 -7.29 -55.26
C LEU A 9 -5.19 -7.14 -53.73
N HIS A 10 -4.00 -6.77 -53.26
CA HIS A 10 -3.72 -5.76 -52.24
C HIS A 10 -4.91 -5.23 -51.40
N PHE A 11 -5.21 -5.90 -50.28
CA PHE A 11 -5.97 -5.30 -49.15
C PHE A 11 -5.07 -4.89 -47.97
N GLY A 12 -3.76 -5.10 -48.05
CA GLY A 12 -2.80 -4.79 -46.98
C GLY A 12 -2.45 -3.31 -46.80
N ILE A 13 -2.92 -2.41 -47.68
CA ILE A 13 -2.51 -0.99 -47.68
C ILE A 13 -3.36 -0.13 -46.72
N TYR A 14 -4.62 -0.48 -46.46
CA TYR A 14 -5.51 0.34 -45.63
C TYR A 14 -5.07 0.47 -44.16
N TRP A 15 -4.40 -0.54 -43.60
CA TRP A 15 -3.92 -0.50 -42.21
C TRP A 15 -2.62 0.31 -42.03
N ARG A 16 -1.88 0.60 -43.10
CA ARG A 16 -0.67 1.46 -43.02
C ARG A 16 -0.98 2.95 -43.09
N GLN A 17 -2.15 3.34 -43.59
CA GLN A 17 -2.52 4.75 -43.80
C GLN A 17 -3.39 5.34 -42.69
N VAL A 18 -3.99 4.52 -41.82
CA VAL A 18 -4.63 4.99 -40.60
C VAL A 18 -3.63 4.78 -39.46
N GLU A 19 -2.77 5.77 -39.19
CA GLU A 19 -2.12 5.88 -37.89
C GLU A 19 -3.23 6.07 -36.84
N ILE A 20 -3.75 4.96 -36.31
CA ILE A 20 -4.65 5.00 -35.16
C ILE A 20 -3.79 5.42 -33.97
N ASN A 21 -3.70 6.73 -33.75
CA ASN A 21 -3.00 7.30 -32.63
C ASN A 21 -3.82 7.04 -31.36
N PHE A 22 -3.55 5.90 -30.70
CA PHE A 22 -4.24 5.50 -29.49
C PHE A 22 -3.90 6.49 -28.36
N ARG A 23 -4.88 7.34 -28.04
CA ARG A 23 -4.80 8.32 -26.95
C ARG A 23 -4.82 7.61 -25.59
N CYS A 24 -4.57 8.36 -24.53
CA CYS A 24 -4.72 7.83 -23.17
C CYS A 24 -6.16 7.36 -22.92
N LYS A 25 -6.33 6.35 -22.06
CA LYS A 25 -7.64 5.83 -21.59
C LYS A 25 -8.56 7.01 -21.24
N PRO A 26 -9.68 7.22 -21.94
CA PRO A 26 -10.62 8.27 -21.61
C PRO A 26 -11.09 8.10 -20.17
N SER A 27 -11.11 9.15 -19.36
CA SER A 27 -11.56 9.06 -17.95
C SER A 27 -12.75 9.97 -17.65
N PHE A 28 -13.08 10.89 -18.56
CA PHE A 28 -14.15 11.87 -18.44
C PHE A 28 -14.62 12.32 -19.83
N ARG A 29 -15.72 13.08 -19.87
CA ARG A 29 -16.18 13.83 -21.05
C ARG A 29 -16.05 15.35 -20.84
N GLU A 30 -15.89 16.09 -21.94
CA GLU A 30 -15.83 17.56 -21.92
C GLU A 30 -17.20 18.19 -21.67
N SER A 31 -17.25 19.26 -20.88
CA SER A 31 -18.43 20.11 -20.72
C SER A 31 -18.63 20.97 -21.99
N GLY A 32 -19.33 20.45 -23.00
CA GLY A 32 -19.63 21.23 -24.22
C GLY A 32 -20.09 20.46 -25.46
N SER A 33 -20.14 19.12 -25.45
CA SER A 33 -20.78 18.37 -26.53
C SER A 33 -22.28 18.69 -26.54
N ARG A 34 -22.69 19.58 -27.46
CA ARG A 34 -24.09 19.99 -27.69
C ARG A 34 -25.01 18.85 -28.16
N ASN A 35 -24.49 17.63 -28.27
CA ASN A 35 -25.27 16.44 -28.64
C ASN A 35 -25.99 15.90 -27.39
N ILE A 36 -27.10 16.56 -27.05
CA ILE A 36 -28.03 16.19 -25.97
C ILE A 36 -28.67 14.79 -26.19
N ARG A 37 -28.41 14.14 -27.34
CA ARG A 37 -29.04 12.89 -27.78
C ARG A 37 -28.09 11.71 -28.00
N GLU A 38 -26.78 11.83 -27.78
CA GLU A 38 -25.91 10.64 -27.86
C GLU A 38 -26.16 9.74 -26.64
N PRO A 39 -26.47 8.45 -26.84
CA PRO A 39 -26.57 7.49 -25.75
C PRO A 39 -25.30 7.57 -24.89
N ALA A 40 -25.44 7.47 -23.58
CA ALA A 40 -24.31 7.41 -22.63
C ALA A 40 -23.56 6.06 -22.72
N MET A 41 -23.34 5.56 -23.94
CA MET A 41 -22.64 4.32 -24.23
C MET A 41 -21.14 4.53 -24.08
N VAL A 42 -20.48 3.64 -23.35
CA VAL A 42 -19.02 3.58 -23.32
C VAL A 42 -18.56 2.83 -24.57
N ARG A 43 -17.69 3.44 -25.38
CA ARG A 43 -17.06 2.79 -26.53
C ARG A 43 -15.80 2.04 -26.10
N HIS A 44 -15.42 1.02 -26.87
CA HIS A 44 -14.16 0.34 -26.63
C HIS A 44 -12.99 1.33 -26.81
N HIS A 45 -12.02 1.23 -25.90
CA HIS A 45 -10.75 1.91 -26.06
C HIS A 45 -9.66 0.88 -26.36
N TRP A 46 -9.49 0.58 -27.65
CA TRP A 46 -8.49 -0.36 -28.14
C TRP A 46 -7.09 0.22 -27.98
N VAL A 47 -6.11 -0.63 -27.68
CA VAL A 47 -4.70 -0.24 -27.51
C VAL A 47 -3.82 -1.37 -28.05
N HIS A 48 -2.77 -1.00 -28.79
CA HIS A 48 -1.74 -1.92 -29.23
C HIS A 48 -0.86 -2.40 -28.07
N ARG A 49 -0.64 -3.71 -27.99
CA ARG A 49 0.14 -4.37 -26.95
C ARG A 49 1.30 -5.16 -27.55
N ARG A 50 2.49 -4.95 -26.99
CA ARG A 50 3.69 -5.75 -27.28
C ARG A 50 3.76 -7.02 -26.44
N ARG A 51 3.08 -7.03 -25.29
CA ARG A 51 2.91 -8.19 -24.42
C ARG A 51 1.45 -8.26 -24.00
N GLN A 52 0.89 -9.45 -24.08
CA GLN A 52 -0.49 -9.73 -23.70
C GLN A 52 -0.56 -11.13 -23.11
N GLU A 53 -1.23 -11.25 -21.98
CA GLU A 53 -1.52 -12.52 -21.34
C GLU A 53 -2.93 -12.99 -21.73
N GLY A 54 -3.19 -14.28 -21.51
CA GLY A 54 -4.47 -14.91 -21.83
C GLY A 54 -4.59 -15.33 -23.30
N LYS A 55 -5.83 -15.35 -23.78
CA LYS A 55 -6.20 -15.91 -25.10
C LYS A 55 -6.91 -14.87 -25.94
N CYS A 56 -6.70 -14.94 -27.26
CA CYS A 56 -7.43 -14.13 -28.23
C CYS A 56 -8.91 -14.50 -28.20
N LYS A 57 -9.80 -13.52 -28.07
CA LYS A 57 -11.25 -13.76 -27.98
C LYS A 57 -11.83 -14.36 -29.28
N GLN A 58 -11.25 -14.05 -30.44
CA GLN A 58 -11.75 -14.56 -31.72
C GLN A 58 -11.32 -16.01 -32.01
N CYS A 59 -10.04 -16.33 -31.85
CA CYS A 59 -9.49 -17.64 -32.26
C CYS A 59 -9.17 -18.58 -31.09
N GLY A 60 -9.29 -18.13 -29.84
CA GLY A 60 -9.00 -18.90 -28.63
C GLY A 60 -7.52 -19.20 -28.38
N LYS A 61 -6.62 -18.87 -29.31
CA LYS A 61 -5.17 -19.16 -29.18
C LYS A 61 -4.49 -18.13 -28.28
N GLY A 62 -3.45 -18.56 -27.58
CA GLY A 62 -2.60 -17.70 -26.76
C GLY A 62 -1.82 -16.67 -27.58
N PHE A 63 -1.33 -15.63 -26.91
CA PHE A 63 -0.45 -14.65 -27.53
C PHE A 63 0.99 -15.17 -27.47
N GLN A 64 1.60 -15.40 -28.63
CA GLN A 64 3.00 -15.82 -28.68
C GLN A 64 3.89 -14.67 -28.23
N GLN A 65 4.53 -14.83 -27.07
CA GLN A 65 5.56 -13.93 -26.59
C GLN A 65 6.85 -14.25 -27.35
N LYS A 66 7.21 -13.44 -28.34
CA LYS A 66 8.52 -13.57 -28.98
C LYS A 66 9.57 -13.04 -28.00
N PHE A 67 10.46 -13.91 -27.50
CA PHE A 67 11.54 -13.58 -26.56
C PHE A 67 12.71 -12.82 -27.21
N ALA A 68 12.52 -12.23 -28.40
CA ALA A 68 13.54 -11.41 -29.01
C ALA A 68 13.67 -10.09 -28.22
N PHE A 69 14.80 -9.91 -27.53
CA PHE A 69 15.11 -8.77 -26.66
C PHE A 69 14.96 -7.38 -27.32
N HIS A 70 14.73 -7.31 -28.65
CA HIS A 70 14.50 -6.08 -29.42
C HIS A 70 13.26 -6.08 -30.33
N SER A 71 12.38 -7.09 -30.32
CA SER A 71 11.21 -7.05 -31.21
C SER A 71 10.20 -6.00 -30.74
N LYS A 72 10.02 -4.93 -31.54
CA LYS A 72 9.01 -3.88 -31.32
C LYS A 72 7.62 -4.27 -31.81
N ASP A 73 7.44 -5.53 -32.21
CA ASP A 73 6.21 -6.04 -32.81
C ASP A 73 5.02 -5.95 -31.87
N ILE A 74 3.88 -5.52 -32.41
CA ILE A 74 2.61 -5.51 -31.71
C ILE A 74 1.98 -6.90 -31.88
N VAL A 75 1.82 -7.61 -30.75
CA VAL A 75 1.29 -8.98 -30.73
C VAL A 75 -0.23 -9.02 -30.54
N ALA A 76 -0.81 -7.96 -29.96
CA ALA A 76 -2.23 -7.92 -29.64
C ALA A 76 -2.85 -6.52 -29.73
N ILE A 77 -4.16 -6.48 -29.91
CA ILE A 77 -5.04 -5.33 -29.78
C ILE A 77 -5.96 -5.62 -28.58
N SER A 78 -5.86 -4.81 -27.52
CA SER A 78 -6.59 -5.03 -26.26
C SER A 78 -7.46 -3.83 -25.89
N CYS A 79 -8.66 -4.04 -25.37
CA CYS A 79 -9.49 -2.96 -24.83
C CYS A 79 -9.05 -2.60 -23.41
N SER A 80 -8.78 -1.32 -23.12
CA SER A 80 -8.40 -0.89 -21.77
C SER A 80 -9.55 -0.91 -20.75
N TRP A 81 -10.80 -1.01 -21.20
CA TRP A 81 -11.98 -1.15 -20.34
C TRP A 81 -12.27 -2.63 -20.10
N CYS A 82 -12.90 -3.30 -21.07
CA CYS A 82 -13.36 -4.69 -20.91
C CYS A 82 -12.28 -5.77 -20.95
N LYS A 83 -11.01 -5.39 -21.14
CA LYS A 83 -9.84 -6.29 -21.17
C LYS A 83 -9.86 -7.37 -22.26
N GLN A 84 -10.84 -7.37 -23.15
CA GLN A 84 -10.84 -8.23 -24.32
C GLN A 84 -9.59 -7.98 -25.16
N ALA A 85 -8.98 -9.04 -25.65
CA ALA A 85 -7.78 -8.98 -26.46
C ALA A 85 -7.92 -9.86 -27.71
N TYR A 86 -7.37 -9.37 -28.81
CA TYR A 86 -7.34 -10.02 -30.11
C TYR A 86 -5.91 -10.02 -30.65
N HIS A 87 -5.54 -10.99 -31.46
CA HIS A 87 -4.27 -10.89 -32.20
C HIS A 87 -4.32 -9.69 -33.13
N ASN A 88 -3.16 -9.05 -33.34
CA ASN A 88 -3.01 -7.98 -34.32
C ASN A 88 -3.00 -8.54 -35.76
N LYS A 89 -4.14 -9.11 -36.18
CA LYS A 89 -4.37 -9.74 -37.49
C LYS A 89 -5.83 -9.53 -37.88
N VAL A 90 -6.09 -9.29 -39.16
CA VAL A 90 -7.44 -9.05 -39.69
C VAL A 90 -8.39 -10.23 -39.45
N SER A 91 -7.86 -11.46 -39.41
CA SER A 91 -8.64 -12.66 -39.08
C SER A 91 -9.10 -12.73 -37.63
N CYS A 92 -8.52 -11.91 -36.75
CA CYS A 92 -8.83 -11.89 -35.31
C CYS A 92 -9.50 -10.59 -34.87
N PHE A 93 -9.17 -9.45 -35.49
CA PHE A 93 -9.70 -8.14 -35.13
C PHE A 93 -10.29 -7.44 -36.37
N MET A 94 -11.59 -7.17 -36.33
CA MET A 94 -12.34 -6.56 -37.43
C MET A 94 -12.73 -5.11 -37.08
N LEU A 95 -12.78 -4.23 -38.08
CA LEU A 95 -13.13 -2.81 -37.91
C LEU A 95 -14.47 -2.58 -37.20
N GLN A 96 -15.46 -3.46 -37.42
CA GLN A 96 -16.78 -3.37 -36.77
C GLN A 96 -16.68 -3.37 -35.23
N GLN A 97 -15.68 -4.05 -34.65
CA GLN A 97 -15.45 -4.11 -33.21
C GLN A 97 -15.03 -2.75 -32.61
N ILE A 98 -14.65 -1.77 -33.44
CA ILE A 98 -14.34 -0.40 -33.00
C ILE A 98 -15.63 0.36 -32.67
N GLU A 99 -16.71 0.07 -33.39
CA GLU A 99 -17.98 0.77 -33.24
C GLU A 99 -18.89 0.10 -32.19
N GLU A 100 -18.59 -1.11 -31.74
CA GLU A 100 -19.38 -1.78 -30.71
C GLU A 100 -19.38 -1.03 -29.36
N ALA A 101 -20.48 -1.20 -28.61
CA ALA A 101 -20.56 -0.74 -27.23
C ALA A 101 -19.66 -1.61 -26.35
N CYS A 102 -18.84 -0.97 -25.51
CA CYS A 102 -17.99 -1.69 -24.58
C CYS A 102 -18.81 -2.16 -23.36
N PRO A 103 -18.74 -3.45 -23.00
CA PRO A 103 -19.38 -3.96 -21.80
C PRO A 103 -18.61 -3.58 -20.51
N ILE A 104 -17.52 -2.82 -20.61
CA ILE A 104 -16.65 -2.37 -19.50
C ILE A 104 -15.89 -3.49 -18.78
N GLY A 105 -16.33 -4.75 -18.89
CA GLY A 105 -15.60 -5.95 -18.44
C GLY A 105 -16.27 -6.63 -17.25
N ALA A 106 -15.54 -7.55 -16.61
CA ALA A 106 -16.05 -8.33 -15.48
C ALA A 106 -16.49 -7.45 -14.30
N HIS A 107 -15.73 -6.39 -14.01
CA HIS A 107 -15.97 -5.49 -12.87
C HIS A 107 -16.79 -4.25 -13.27
N ALA A 108 -17.72 -4.39 -14.21
CA ALA A 108 -18.46 -3.25 -14.76
C ALA A 108 -19.26 -2.49 -13.69
N ALA A 109 -19.82 -3.21 -12.71
CA ALA A 109 -20.59 -2.61 -11.60
C ALA A 109 -19.75 -1.67 -10.72
N LEU A 110 -18.45 -1.98 -10.59
CA LEU A 110 -17.51 -1.20 -9.76
C LEU A 110 -16.96 0.03 -10.50
N ILE A 111 -17.03 0.07 -11.83
CA ILE A 111 -16.36 1.10 -12.65
C ILE A 111 -17.29 2.30 -12.86
N VAL A 112 -16.85 3.48 -12.45
CA VAL A 112 -17.51 4.75 -12.80
C VAL A 112 -17.23 5.05 -14.28
N PRO A 113 -18.24 5.01 -15.16
CA PRO A 113 -18.05 5.25 -16.57
C PRO A 113 -17.51 6.66 -16.84
N PRO A 114 -16.65 6.85 -17.87
CA PRO A 114 -16.17 8.20 -18.24
C PRO A 114 -17.32 9.13 -18.65
N THR A 115 -18.48 8.59 -19.04
CA THR A 115 -19.69 9.35 -19.36
C THR A 115 -20.33 10.02 -18.13
N TRP A 116 -20.04 9.54 -16.91
CA TRP A 116 -20.51 10.15 -15.67
C TRP A 116 -19.64 11.33 -15.24
N ILE A 117 -18.36 11.33 -15.60
CA ILE A 117 -17.38 12.33 -15.15
C ILE A 117 -17.30 13.47 -16.17
N ILE A 118 -17.61 14.69 -15.74
CA ILE A 118 -17.60 15.89 -16.59
C ILE A 118 -16.43 16.76 -16.18
N ARG A 119 -15.52 17.07 -17.11
CA ARG A 119 -14.50 18.10 -16.88
C ARG A 119 -15.12 19.48 -17.01
N VAL A 120 -15.05 20.26 -15.94
CA VAL A 120 -15.53 21.64 -15.90
C VAL A 120 -14.43 22.55 -16.42
N ARG A 121 -14.74 23.42 -17.38
CA ARG A 121 -13.79 24.43 -17.85
C ARG A 121 -13.76 25.58 -16.85
N ARG A 122 -12.56 26.05 -16.50
CA ARG A 122 -12.41 27.30 -15.74
C ARG A 122 -12.88 28.44 -16.63
N GLN A 123 -13.98 29.10 -16.27
CA GLN A 123 -14.35 30.36 -16.90
C GLN A 123 -13.29 31.38 -16.52
N SER A 124 -12.28 31.58 -17.38
CA SER A 124 -11.56 32.84 -17.37
C SER A 124 -12.59 33.92 -17.71
N SER A 125 -12.69 34.98 -16.90
CA SER A 125 -13.50 36.12 -17.26
C SER A 125 -12.92 36.70 -18.55
N MET A 126 -13.49 36.33 -19.70
CA MET A 126 -13.21 37.04 -20.92
C MET A 126 -13.75 38.46 -20.71
N LYS A 127 -12.84 39.39 -20.43
CA LYS A 127 -13.07 40.82 -20.69
C LYS A 127 -13.36 40.93 -22.19
N SER A 128 -14.63 40.79 -22.58
CA SER A 128 -15.06 41.28 -23.87
C SER A 128 -15.07 42.80 -23.75
N SER A 129 -14.00 43.44 -24.19
CA SER A 129 -13.93 44.86 -24.46
C SER A 129 -14.83 45.20 -25.65
N LYS A 130 -16.15 45.04 -25.47
CA LYS A 130 -17.13 45.78 -26.26
C LYS A 130 -17.27 47.15 -25.61
N LYS A 131 -16.49 48.07 -26.17
CA LYS A 131 -16.61 49.52 -26.06
C LYS A 131 -18.08 49.94 -26.17
N LYS A 132 -18.69 50.44 -25.09
CA LYS A 132 -19.78 51.43 -25.15
C LYS A 132 -19.97 52.20 -23.82
N LYS A 133 -19.62 53.48 -23.92
CA LYS A 133 -20.03 54.70 -23.20
C LYS A 133 -20.70 54.60 -21.82
N ARG A 134 -20.08 55.33 -20.89
CA ARG A 134 -20.63 55.92 -19.65
C ARG A 134 -21.99 56.58 -19.88
N THR A 135 -22.91 56.40 -18.92
CA THR A 135 -23.59 57.50 -18.21
C THR A 135 -24.12 57.04 -16.83
N SER A 136 -23.70 57.79 -15.80
CA SER A 136 -24.35 58.14 -14.52
C SER A 136 -25.22 57.16 -13.70
N PHE A 137 -24.74 56.94 -12.47
CA PHE A 137 -25.46 56.98 -11.17
C PHE A 137 -26.82 56.27 -11.00
N LYS A 138 -26.81 55.16 -10.24
CA LYS A 138 -27.54 55.06 -8.96
C LYS A 138 -27.10 53.84 -8.15
N ARG A 139 -26.71 54.11 -6.91
CA ARG A 139 -26.40 53.12 -5.87
C ARG A 139 -27.66 52.30 -5.53
N LYS A 140 -27.52 50.97 -5.52
CA LYS A 140 -28.35 50.08 -4.69
C LYS A 140 -27.44 48.98 -4.14
N SER A 141 -27.08 49.12 -2.87
CA SER A 141 -26.37 48.11 -2.08
C SER A 141 -27.31 46.95 -1.80
N SER A 142 -27.30 45.94 -2.69
CA SER A 142 -27.83 44.62 -2.37
C SER A 142 -26.71 43.83 -1.71
N LYS A 143 -26.92 43.54 -0.43
CA LYS A 143 -26.14 42.66 0.45
C LYS A 143 -25.84 41.35 -0.30
N LYS A 144 -24.66 41.23 -0.91
CA LYS A 144 -24.18 40.01 -1.54
C LYS A 144 -23.42 39.26 -0.44
N GLY A 145 -24.06 38.23 0.10
CA GLY A 145 -23.48 37.35 1.10
C GLY A 145 -22.11 36.86 0.63
N ALA A 146 -21.20 36.74 1.60
CA ALA A 146 -19.89 36.16 1.43
C ALA A 146 -20.03 34.73 0.89
N GLU A 147 -19.79 34.51 -0.40
CA GLU A 147 -19.30 33.21 -0.87
C GLU A 147 -17.77 33.25 -0.72
N GLU A 148 -17.32 32.97 0.50
CA GLU A 148 -15.93 32.61 0.76
C GLU A 148 -15.58 31.33 -0.04
N GLY A 149 -14.51 31.42 -0.83
CA GLY A 149 -13.56 30.31 -0.92
C GLY A 149 -13.98 28.99 -1.56
N ARG A 150 -14.99 28.90 -2.45
CA ARG A 150 -15.17 27.64 -3.23
C ARG A 150 -13.97 27.41 -4.15
N GLN A 151 -13.03 26.60 -3.68
CA GLN A 151 -11.95 26.03 -4.47
C GLN A 151 -12.52 25.45 -5.76
N TRP A 152 -11.96 25.87 -6.90
CA TRP A 152 -12.44 25.45 -8.21
C TRP A 152 -12.31 23.93 -8.36
N LYS A 153 -13.44 23.22 -8.46
CA LYS A 153 -13.49 21.77 -8.66
C LYS A 153 -13.41 21.44 -10.16
N PRO A 154 -12.34 20.76 -10.63
CA PRO A 154 -12.12 20.51 -12.06
C PRO A 154 -13.08 19.48 -12.66
N PHE A 155 -13.73 18.66 -11.82
CA PHE A 155 -14.63 17.58 -12.24
C PHE A 155 -15.97 17.64 -11.52
N LEU A 156 -17.01 17.17 -12.21
CA LEU A 156 -18.36 16.95 -11.68
C LEU A 156 -18.79 15.52 -12.01
N ILE A 157 -19.26 14.77 -11.02
CA ILE A 157 -19.83 13.44 -11.21
C ILE A 157 -21.34 13.56 -11.41
N ARG A 158 -21.86 13.05 -12.53
CA ARG A 158 -23.30 12.90 -12.80
C ARG A 158 -23.64 11.41 -12.90
N PRO A 159 -23.94 10.76 -11.77
CA PRO A 159 -24.28 9.34 -11.76
C PRO A 159 -25.60 9.09 -12.48
N ILE A 160 -25.73 7.90 -13.08
CA ILE A 160 -26.99 7.40 -13.62
C ILE A 160 -27.46 6.32 -12.65
N PRO A 161 -28.62 6.50 -11.97
CA PRO A 161 -29.13 5.51 -11.04
C PRO A 161 -29.29 4.13 -11.70
N SER A 162 -28.73 3.11 -11.08
CA SER A 162 -28.89 1.72 -11.48
C SER A 162 -28.70 0.83 -10.25
N PRO A 163 -29.64 -0.09 -9.96
CA PRO A 163 -29.53 -0.98 -8.81
C PRO A 163 -28.40 -2.02 -8.97
N LEU A 164 -27.94 -2.26 -10.20
CA LEU A 164 -26.85 -3.19 -10.51
C LEU A 164 -25.46 -2.55 -10.34
N MET A 165 -25.39 -1.23 -10.24
CA MET A 165 -24.13 -0.51 -10.07
C MET A 165 -23.76 -0.44 -8.59
N LYS A 166 -22.50 -0.76 -8.30
CA LYS A 166 -21.88 -0.61 -6.98
C LYS A 166 -20.54 0.14 -7.14
N PRO A 167 -20.54 1.43 -7.52
CA PRO A 167 -19.31 2.12 -7.89
C PRO A 167 -18.28 2.13 -6.75
N LEU A 168 -17.03 1.81 -7.06
CA LEU A 168 -15.95 1.70 -6.07
C LEU A 168 -15.04 2.93 -6.06
N LEU A 169 -14.72 3.48 -4.89
CA LEU A 169 -13.57 4.37 -4.70
C LEU A 169 -12.43 3.60 -4.05
N VAL A 170 -11.22 3.80 -4.55
CA VAL A 170 -10.02 3.17 -4.02
C VAL A 170 -9.11 4.25 -3.47
N PHE A 171 -8.88 4.23 -2.17
CA PHE A 171 -7.91 5.11 -1.52
C PHE A 171 -6.66 4.30 -1.22
N VAL A 172 -5.51 4.76 -1.71
CA VAL A 172 -4.23 4.06 -1.55
C VAL A 172 -3.26 4.94 -0.80
N ASN A 173 -2.65 4.40 0.25
CA ASN A 173 -1.45 4.98 0.85
C ASN A 173 -0.22 4.41 0.11
N PRO A 174 0.47 5.19 -0.75
CA PRO A 174 1.54 4.65 -1.60
C PRO A 174 2.74 4.12 -0.81
N ARG A 175 2.98 4.66 0.39
CA ARG A 175 4.09 4.27 1.28
C ARG A 175 3.83 2.95 2.01
N SER A 176 2.58 2.47 2.04
CA SER A 176 2.24 1.21 2.72
C SER A 176 2.82 -0.03 2.00
N GLY A 177 3.11 -1.06 2.79
CA GLY A 177 3.55 -2.37 2.29
C GLY A 177 4.94 -2.39 1.68
N GLY A 178 5.86 -1.51 2.07
CA GLY A 178 7.20 -1.45 1.47
C GLY A 178 7.17 -0.97 0.01
N ASN A 179 6.43 0.10 -0.26
CA ASN A 179 6.19 0.67 -1.59
C ASN A 179 5.34 -0.20 -2.54
N GLN A 180 4.66 -1.23 -2.03
CA GLN A 180 3.63 -1.96 -2.79
C GLN A 180 2.45 -1.06 -3.17
N GLY A 181 2.12 -0.07 -2.34
CA GLY A 181 1.02 0.87 -2.59
C GLY A 181 1.09 1.54 -3.96
N THR A 182 2.27 1.98 -4.41
CA THR A 182 2.44 2.60 -5.74
C THR A 182 2.10 1.64 -6.89
N LYS A 183 2.56 0.38 -6.82
CA LYS A 183 2.28 -0.65 -7.85
C LYS A 183 0.80 -1.01 -7.89
N ILE A 184 0.19 -1.14 -6.71
CA ILE A 184 -1.23 -1.44 -6.53
C ILE A 184 -2.08 -0.28 -7.08
N MET A 185 -1.72 0.97 -6.78
CA MET A 185 -2.39 2.15 -7.31
C MET A 185 -2.39 2.17 -8.84
N GLN A 186 -1.24 1.95 -9.48
CA GLN A 186 -1.14 1.89 -10.95
C GLN A 186 -2.02 0.78 -11.54
N SER A 187 -2.08 -0.37 -10.86
CA SER A 187 -2.89 -1.51 -11.28
C SER A 187 -4.39 -1.22 -11.10
N PHE A 188 -4.83 -0.58 -10.02
CA PHE A 188 -6.22 -0.13 -9.89
C PHE A 188 -6.59 0.93 -10.93
N MET A 189 -5.71 1.86 -11.28
CA MET A 189 -5.95 2.81 -12.39
C MET A 189 -6.08 2.11 -13.74
N TRP A 190 -5.43 0.95 -13.90
CA TRP A 190 -5.62 0.10 -15.06
C TRP A 190 -6.99 -0.58 -15.06
N TYR A 191 -7.38 -1.24 -13.97
CA TYR A 191 -8.66 -1.97 -13.85
C TYR A 191 -9.88 -1.03 -13.85
N LEU A 192 -9.84 0.03 -13.05
CA LEU A 192 -10.93 0.97 -12.81
C LEU A 192 -10.79 2.24 -13.67
N ASN A 193 -11.75 3.17 -13.56
CA ASN A 193 -11.51 4.52 -14.05
C ASN A 193 -10.42 5.16 -13.16
N PRO A 194 -9.33 5.72 -13.72
CA PRO A 194 -8.29 6.33 -12.89
C PRO A 194 -8.77 7.46 -11.97
N ARG A 195 -9.97 8.00 -12.18
CA ARG A 195 -10.59 9.06 -11.35
C ARG A 195 -11.31 8.50 -10.12
N GLN A 196 -11.36 7.17 -9.98
CA GLN A 196 -11.83 6.46 -8.79
C GLN A 196 -10.69 6.10 -7.83
N VAL A 197 -9.44 6.28 -8.26
CA VAL A 197 -8.25 5.87 -7.51
C VAL A 197 -7.54 7.11 -6.97
N PHE A 198 -7.48 7.22 -5.66
CA PHE A 198 -6.97 8.37 -4.93
C PHE A 198 -5.69 8.01 -4.18
N ASP A 199 -4.71 8.90 -4.31
CA ASP A 199 -3.46 8.87 -3.55
C ASP A 199 -3.66 9.63 -2.25
N LEU A 200 -3.62 8.92 -1.11
CA LEU A 200 -3.83 9.52 0.20
C LEU A 200 -2.71 10.48 0.61
N SER A 201 -1.54 10.39 -0.01
CA SER A 201 -0.46 11.36 0.21
C SER A 201 -0.72 12.71 -0.45
N GLN A 202 -1.72 12.79 -1.35
CA GLN A 202 -2.10 14.01 -2.06
C GLN A 202 -3.46 14.53 -1.57
N GLY A 203 -3.46 15.21 -0.42
CA GLY A 203 -4.66 15.88 0.10
C GLY A 203 -5.66 14.97 0.82
N GLY A 204 -5.30 13.70 1.06
CA GLY A 204 -6.11 12.78 1.87
C GLY A 204 -7.40 12.29 1.20
N PRO A 205 -8.30 11.66 1.97
CA PRO A 205 -9.51 11.04 1.41
C PRO A 205 -10.63 12.03 1.11
N GLN A 206 -10.64 13.20 1.78
CA GLN A 206 -11.76 14.13 1.79
C GLN A 206 -12.16 14.61 0.39
N GLU A 207 -11.20 15.00 -0.46
CA GLU A 207 -11.50 15.49 -1.82
C GLU A 207 -12.24 14.42 -2.64
N GLY A 208 -11.79 13.17 -2.56
CA GLY A 208 -12.41 12.05 -3.26
C GLY A 208 -13.81 11.74 -2.72
N LEU A 209 -13.97 11.69 -1.41
CA LEU A 209 -15.26 11.47 -0.77
C LEU A 209 -16.27 12.56 -1.15
N GLU A 210 -15.87 13.84 -1.12
CA GLU A 210 -16.72 14.95 -1.53
C GLU A 210 -17.09 14.90 -3.02
N LEU A 211 -16.15 14.56 -3.89
CA LEU A 211 -16.38 14.49 -5.34
C LEU A 211 -17.46 13.46 -5.69
N TYR A 212 -17.50 12.37 -4.93
CA TYR A 212 -18.37 11.22 -5.18
C TYR A 212 -19.56 11.09 -4.21
N ARG A 213 -19.75 12.02 -3.26
CA ARG A 213 -20.82 11.97 -2.23
C ARG A 213 -22.26 11.79 -2.74
N ARG A 214 -22.52 12.06 -4.03
CA ARG A 214 -23.84 11.94 -4.66
C ARG A 214 -24.03 10.63 -5.43
N VAL A 215 -23.01 9.78 -5.49
CA VAL A 215 -23.06 8.50 -6.18
C VAL A 215 -23.80 7.49 -5.31
N HIS A 216 -24.82 6.85 -5.88
CA HIS A 216 -25.62 5.83 -5.20
C HIS A 216 -24.85 4.51 -5.10
N ASN A 217 -25.13 3.71 -4.05
CA ASN A 217 -24.49 2.42 -3.80
C ASN A 217 -22.95 2.46 -3.85
N LEU A 218 -22.37 3.58 -3.40
CA LEU A 218 -20.93 3.79 -3.38
C LEU A 218 -20.27 2.78 -2.42
N GLN A 219 -19.18 2.17 -2.85
CA GLN A 219 -18.31 1.34 -2.01
C GLN A 219 -16.93 2.00 -1.91
N ILE A 220 -16.21 1.71 -0.83
CA ILE A 220 -14.85 2.20 -0.61
C ILE A 220 -13.91 1.02 -0.39
N LEU A 221 -12.72 1.07 -0.98
CA LEU A 221 -11.60 0.19 -0.70
C LEU A 221 -10.43 1.01 -0.12
N ALA A 222 -10.10 0.73 1.13
CA ALA A 222 -8.97 1.34 1.84
C ALA A 222 -7.73 0.45 1.71
N CYS A 223 -6.72 0.90 0.96
CA CYS A 223 -5.46 0.20 0.75
C CYS A 223 -4.37 0.78 1.67
N GLY A 224 -4.11 0.12 2.80
CA GLY A 224 -3.20 0.61 3.83
C GLY A 224 -3.14 -0.30 5.06
N GLY A 225 -2.61 0.23 6.17
CA GLY A 225 -2.75 -0.39 7.50
C GLY A 225 -3.94 0.19 8.28
N ASP A 226 -4.11 -0.17 9.55
CA ASP A 226 -5.23 0.24 10.39
C ASP A 226 -5.40 1.78 10.48
N GLY A 227 -4.30 2.53 10.59
CA GLY A 227 -4.34 4.00 10.60
C GLY A 227 -4.90 4.61 9.31
N THR A 228 -4.63 4.00 8.15
CA THR A 228 -5.22 4.43 6.87
C THR A 228 -6.73 4.20 6.85
N VAL A 229 -7.18 3.04 7.36
CA VAL A 229 -8.62 2.72 7.42
C VAL A 229 -9.32 3.66 8.40
N GLY A 230 -8.73 3.87 9.58
CA GLY A 230 -9.24 4.79 10.60
C GLY A 230 -9.39 6.22 10.07
N TRP A 231 -8.40 6.74 9.34
CA TRP A 231 -8.46 8.08 8.74
C TRP A 231 -9.62 8.22 7.75
N ILE A 232 -9.81 7.24 6.86
CA ILE A 232 -10.93 7.26 5.90
C ILE A 232 -12.27 7.23 6.62
N LEU A 233 -12.42 6.37 7.63
CA LEU A 233 -13.65 6.28 8.41
C LEU A 233 -13.95 7.60 9.15
N SER A 234 -12.96 8.23 9.77
CA SER A 234 -13.15 9.53 10.43
C SER A 234 -13.58 10.62 9.45
N CYS A 235 -12.99 10.68 8.25
CA CYS A 235 -13.45 11.61 7.21
C CYS A 235 -14.88 11.31 6.71
N LEU A 236 -15.31 10.05 6.71
CA LEU A 236 -16.71 9.71 6.39
C LEU A 236 -17.66 10.23 7.47
N ASP A 237 -17.28 10.09 8.74
CA ASP A 237 -18.05 10.59 9.88
C ASP A 237 -18.20 12.12 9.81
N GLU A 238 -17.10 12.84 9.54
CA GLU A 238 -17.08 14.30 9.37
C GLU A 238 -17.96 14.78 8.20
N LEU A 239 -17.94 14.07 7.07
CA LEU A 239 -18.71 14.44 5.88
C LEU A 239 -20.21 14.09 5.98
N ALA A 240 -20.59 13.29 6.99
CA ALA A 240 -21.96 12.83 7.23
C ALA A 240 -22.65 12.31 5.95
N ILE A 241 -21.95 11.47 5.18
CA ILE A 241 -22.48 10.89 3.94
C ILE A 241 -23.57 9.88 4.29
N ASN A 242 -24.77 10.06 3.71
CA ASN A 242 -25.93 9.22 3.98
C ASN A 242 -26.54 8.66 2.66
N PRO A 243 -26.71 7.33 2.51
CA PRO A 243 -26.23 6.28 3.42
C PRO A 243 -24.70 6.22 3.46
N GLN A 244 -24.14 5.80 4.60
CA GLN A 244 -22.69 5.66 4.74
C GLN A 244 -22.21 4.50 3.86
N PRO A 245 -21.22 4.73 2.98
CA PRO A 245 -20.71 3.68 2.10
C PRO A 245 -19.94 2.61 2.90
N PRO A 246 -20.10 1.31 2.59
CA PRO A 246 -19.28 0.26 3.20
C PRO A 246 -17.81 0.41 2.79
N VAL A 247 -16.91 0.09 3.74
CA VAL A 247 -15.46 0.19 3.57
C VAL A 247 -14.84 -1.21 3.64
N ALA A 248 -14.28 -1.66 2.52
CA ALA A 248 -13.44 -2.83 2.43
C ALA A 248 -11.97 -2.48 2.68
N VAL A 249 -11.16 -3.45 3.12
CA VAL A 249 -9.74 -3.23 3.45
C VAL A 249 -8.86 -4.08 2.55
N LEU A 250 -7.86 -3.46 1.92
CA LEU A 250 -6.71 -4.16 1.35
C LEU A 250 -5.52 -3.99 2.30
N PRO A 251 -5.16 -5.04 3.07
CA PRO A 251 -4.19 -4.93 4.17
C PRO A 251 -2.76 -4.80 3.65
N LEU A 252 -2.25 -3.57 3.60
CA LEU A 252 -0.88 -3.26 3.19
C LEU A 252 0.05 -2.95 4.39
N GLY A 253 -0.50 -2.82 5.59
CA GLY A 253 0.28 -2.57 6.81
C GLY A 253 1.00 -3.81 7.35
N THR A 254 1.63 -3.64 8.52
CA THR A 254 2.24 -4.74 9.29
C THR A 254 1.24 -5.35 10.29
N GLY A 255 0.52 -4.47 11.02
CA GLY A 255 -0.48 -4.78 12.04
C GLY A 255 -1.71 -5.44 11.43
N ASN A 256 -2.56 -4.69 10.71
CA ASN A 256 -3.76 -5.13 9.96
C ASN A 256 -4.79 -5.89 10.82
N ASP A 257 -5.02 -5.44 12.06
CA ASP A 257 -5.91 -6.12 13.00
C ASP A 257 -7.36 -6.05 12.53
N LEU A 258 -7.80 -4.87 12.08
CA LEU A 258 -9.17 -4.68 11.58
C LEU A 258 -9.43 -5.56 10.36
N ALA A 259 -8.45 -5.68 9.46
CA ALA A 259 -8.56 -6.53 8.27
C ALA A 259 -8.64 -8.02 8.63
N ARG A 260 -7.95 -8.49 9.68
CA ARG A 260 -8.07 -9.88 10.15
C ARG A 260 -9.44 -10.15 10.73
N THR A 261 -9.92 -9.26 11.60
CA THR A 261 -11.24 -9.39 12.24
C THR A 261 -12.37 -9.40 11.20
N LEU A 262 -12.24 -8.59 10.15
CA LEU A 262 -13.21 -8.51 9.05
C LEU A 262 -12.95 -9.53 7.92
N ASN A 263 -12.04 -10.49 8.10
CA ASN A 263 -11.71 -11.55 7.14
C ASN A 263 -11.17 -11.06 5.77
N TRP A 264 -10.57 -9.89 5.71
CA TRP A 264 -9.78 -9.41 4.56
C TRP A 264 -8.34 -9.91 4.56
N GLY A 265 -7.92 -10.56 5.63
CA GLY A 265 -6.62 -11.22 5.77
C GLY A 265 -5.56 -10.40 6.51
N GLY A 266 -4.43 -11.04 6.82
CA GLY A 266 -3.35 -10.42 7.60
C GLY A 266 -2.39 -9.54 6.78
N GLY A 267 -2.51 -9.56 5.46
CA GLY A 267 -1.63 -8.82 4.58
C GLY A 267 -1.73 -9.26 3.12
N TYR A 268 -1.63 -8.33 2.18
CA TYR A 268 -1.59 -8.63 0.75
C TYR A 268 -0.33 -9.41 0.38
N THR A 269 -0.48 -10.40 -0.51
CA THR A 269 0.59 -11.30 -0.97
C THR A 269 0.56 -11.47 -2.49
N ASP A 270 0.48 -10.35 -3.22
CA ASP A 270 0.51 -10.30 -4.68
C ASP A 270 -0.57 -11.14 -5.40
N GLU A 271 -1.69 -11.43 -4.72
CA GLU A 271 -2.83 -12.07 -5.38
C GLU A 271 -3.43 -11.15 -6.45
N PRO A 272 -4.02 -11.69 -7.54
CA PRO A 272 -4.53 -10.85 -8.61
C PRO A 272 -5.55 -9.82 -8.10
N LEU A 273 -5.31 -8.52 -8.33
CA LEU A 273 -6.24 -7.46 -7.88
C LEU A 273 -7.65 -7.61 -8.47
N SER A 274 -7.79 -8.30 -9.61
CA SER A 274 -9.10 -8.68 -10.14
C SER A 274 -9.91 -9.54 -9.17
N LYS A 275 -9.25 -10.42 -8.40
CA LYS A 275 -9.88 -11.24 -7.37
C LYS A 275 -10.30 -10.40 -6.17
N ILE A 276 -9.47 -9.42 -5.78
CA ILE A 276 -9.82 -8.43 -4.74
C ILE A 276 -11.07 -7.65 -5.14
N LEU A 277 -11.16 -7.19 -6.40
CA LEU A 277 -12.34 -6.49 -6.90
C LEU A 277 -13.61 -7.36 -6.80
N SER A 278 -13.54 -8.64 -7.17
CA SER A 278 -14.66 -9.58 -6.98
C SER A 278 -15.04 -9.72 -5.50
N HIS A 279 -14.07 -9.86 -4.59
CA HIS A 279 -14.36 -9.93 -3.16
C HIS A 279 -15.04 -8.65 -2.63
N VAL A 280 -14.71 -7.48 -3.16
CA VAL A 280 -15.37 -6.21 -2.79
C VAL A 280 -16.80 -6.14 -3.34
N GLU A 281 -17.03 -6.61 -4.55
CA GLU A 281 -18.35 -6.63 -5.19
C GLU A 281 -19.33 -7.59 -4.50
N ASP A 282 -18.83 -8.76 -4.10
CA ASP A 282 -19.59 -9.86 -3.48
C ASP A 282 -19.55 -9.82 -1.93
N GLY A 283 -18.75 -8.93 -1.36
CA GLY A 283 -18.49 -8.84 0.07
C GLY A 283 -19.76 -8.58 0.90
N THR A 284 -19.87 -9.28 2.03
CA THR A 284 -20.96 -9.05 2.98
C THR A 284 -20.69 -7.80 3.80
N VAL A 285 -21.69 -6.91 3.88
CA VAL A 285 -21.62 -5.71 4.71
C VAL A 285 -21.93 -6.09 6.15
N VAL A 286 -21.06 -5.68 7.07
CA VAL A 286 -21.23 -5.84 8.51
C VAL A 286 -21.14 -4.48 9.18
N GLN A 287 -21.84 -4.33 10.31
CA GLN A 287 -21.74 -3.11 11.12
C GLN A 287 -20.43 -3.14 11.92
N LEU A 288 -19.77 -2.00 12.01
CA LEU A 288 -18.56 -1.80 12.78
C LEU A 288 -18.84 -0.77 13.88
N ASP A 289 -18.65 -1.18 15.12
CA ASP A 289 -18.70 -0.26 16.26
C ASP A 289 -17.41 0.60 16.28
N ARG A 290 -17.57 1.91 16.47
CA ARG A 290 -16.48 2.87 16.60
C ARG A 290 -16.58 3.54 17.96
N TRP A 291 -15.46 3.61 18.67
CA TRP A 291 -15.43 4.05 20.06
C TRP A 291 -14.89 5.47 20.13
N ASN A 292 -15.61 6.35 20.82
CA ASN A 292 -15.13 7.70 21.14
C ASN A 292 -14.42 7.68 22.51
N LEU A 293 -13.26 8.34 22.58
CA LEU A 293 -12.43 8.44 23.77
C LEU A 293 -12.44 9.89 24.26
N GLN A 294 -12.94 10.09 25.47
CA GLN A 294 -12.89 11.37 26.18
C GLN A 294 -11.88 11.26 27.31
N VAL A 295 -10.95 12.22 27.36
CA VAL A 295 -9.91 12.30 28.40
C VAL A 295 -10.03 13.65 29.08
N GLU A 296 -10.05 13.64 30.40
CA GLU A 296 -10.12 14.82 31.24
C GLU A 296 -8.89 14.88 32.16
N PRO A 297 -8.22 16.04 32.28
CA PRO A 297 -7.10 16.20 33.19
C PRO A 297 -7.49 15.93 34.64
N ASN A 298 -6.64 15.18 35.37
CA ASN A 298 -6.81 14.99 36.79
C ASN A 298 -6.16 16.14 37.58
N HIS A 299 -6.90 17.22 37.81
CA HIS A 299 -6.41 18.40 38.55
C HIS A 299 -6.05 18.13 40.02
N SER A 300 -6.43 16.97 40.58
CA SER A 300 -6.09 16.59 41.96
C SER A 300 -4.69 15.97 42.11
N ALA A 301 -4.00 15.65 41.01
CA ALA A 301 -2.74 14.93 41.03
C ALA A 301 -1.51 15.77 41.45
N GLY A 302 -1.64 17.09 41.60
CA GLY A 302 -0.58 17.96 42.15
C GLY A 302 0.75 17.99 41.39
N ALA A 303 0.82 17.39 40.20
CA ALA A 303 2.02 17.37 39.37
C ALA A 303 2.14 18.67 38.58
N GLU A 304 3.34 19.24 38.56
CA GLU A 304 3.68 20.36 37.67
C GLU A 304 3.46 19.92 36.21
N PRO A 305 2.84 20.76 35.36
CA PRO A 305 2.65 20.43 33.95
C PRO A 305 4.02 20.23 33.29
N ASP A 306 4.22 19.08 32.66
CA ASP A 306 5.39 18.86 31.81
C ASP A 306 5.26 19.74 30.55
N GLU A 307 6.34 20.34 30.07
CA GLU A 307 6.35 21.14 28.84
C GLU A 307 5.90 20.33 27.60
N GLN A 308 5.94 19.00 27.69
CA GLN A 308 5.49 18.06 26.66
C GLN A 308 4.01 17.63 26.78
N GLN A 309 3.29 18.09 27.81
CA GLN A 309 1.89 17.74 28.04
C GLN A 309 0.98 18.47 27.03
N THR A 310 0.14 17.71 26.33
CA THR A 310 -0.89 18.23 25.42
C THR A 310 -2.28 18.02 26.00
N ASP A 311 -3.07 19.09 26.08
CA ASP A 311 -4.47 19.04 26.55
C ASP A 311 -5.42 18.38 25.54
N LYS A 312 -4.96 18.11 24.32
CA LYS A 312 -5.78 17.53 23.26
C LYS A 312 -5.18 16.23 22.75
N LEU A 313 -6.03 15.19 22.71
CA LEU A 313 -5.69 13.93 22.07
C LEU A 313 -5.48 14.12 20.55
N PRO A 314 -4.46 13.49 19.96
CA PRO A 314 -4.27 13.50 18.52
C PRO A 314 -5.38 12.72 17.78
N LEU A 315 -5.94 11.70 18.44
CA LEU A 315 -7.08 10.90 17.97
C LEU A 315 -7.99 10.60 19.16
N ASP A 316 -9.28 10.89 19.01
CA ASP A 316 -10.34 10.66 20.00
C ASP A 316 -11.33 9.57 19.55
N VAL A 317 -11.02 8.85 18.47
CA VAL A 317 -11.81 7.72 17.98
C VAL A 317 -10.91 6.54 17.64
N PHE A 318 -11.27 5.34 18.11
CA PHE A 318 -10.56 4.10 17.82
C PHE A 318 -11.50 2.99 17.30
N ASN A 319 -10.92 2.06 16.53
CA ASN A 319 -11.66 0.97 15.87
C ASN A 319 -11.40 -0.41 16.48
N ASN A 320 -10.23 -0.60 17.10
CA ASN A 320 -9.77 -1.92 17.55
C ASN A 320 -9.64 -1.92 19.08
N TYR A 321 -8.67 -1.17 19.59
CA TYR A 321 -8.36 -1.08 21.01
C TYR A 321 -7.72 0.26 21.33
N PHE A 322 -7.71 0.59 22.61
CA PHE A 322 -6.93 1.65 23.22
C PHE A 322 -6.09 1.01 24.34
N SER A 323 -4.81 1.31 24.41
CA SER A 323 -3.88 0.73 25.39
C SER A 323 -3.17 1.80 26.21
N LEU A 324 -2.78 1.42 27.43
CA LEU A 324 -2.00 2.20 28.38
C LEU A 324 -0.86 1.32 28.92
N GLY A 325 0.28 1.92 29.24
CA GLY A 325 1.44 1.21 29.78
C GLY A 325 2.32 0.55 28.72
N PHE A 326 2.82 -0.63 29.03
CA PHE A 326 3.84 -1.34 28.26
C PHE A 326 3.53 -1.44 26.75
N ASP A 327 2.33 -1.93 26.38
CA ASP A 327 1.94 -2.07 24.97
C ASP A 327 1.91 -0.72 24.23
N ALA A 328 1.40 0.33 24.89
CA ALA A 328 1.35 1.67 24.32
C ALA A 328 2.76 2.25 24.14
N HIS A 329 3.66 2.00 25.09
CA HIS A 329 5.05 2.46 25.04
C HIS A 329 5.81 1.82 23.87
N VAL A 330 5.76 0.49 23.73
CA VAL A 330 6.39 -0.25 22.62
C VAL A 330 5.81 0.19 21.27
N THR A 331 4.48 0.40 21.21
CA THR A 331 3.81 0.88 20.00
C THR A 331 4.26 2.30 19.62
N LEU A 332 4.44 3.18 20.61
CA LEU A 332 4.93 4.54 20.41
C LEU A 332 6.37 4.53 19.90
N GLU A 333 7.28 3.79 20.54
CA GLU A 333 8.68 3.70 20.11
C GLU A 333 8.78 3.13 18.68
N PHE A 334 8.00 2.10 18.37
CA PHE A 334 7.91 1.56 17.01
C PHE A 334 7.44 2.63 16.01
N HIS A 335 6.44 3.43 16.37
CA HIS A 335 5.92 4.50 15.53
C HIS A 335 6.98 5.57 15.28
N GLU A 336 7.59 6.11 16.33
CA GLU A 336 8.61 7.15 16.25
C GLU A 336 9.84 6.68 15.46
N SER A 337 10.31 5.45 15.72
CA SER A 337 11.42 4.85 14.98
C SER A 337 11.11 4.73 13.49
N ARG A 338 9.85 4.38 13.16
CA ARG A 338 9.37 4.27 11.77
C ARG A 338 9.27 5.62 11.09
N GLU A 339 8.85 6.67 11.79
CA GLU A 339 8.81 8.02 11.25
C GLU A 339 10.21 8.60 11.05
N ALA A 340 11.14 8.32 11.96
CA ALA A 340 12.52 8.77 11.87
C ALA A 340 13.34 8.04 10.78
N ASN A 341 13.08 6.75 10.53
CA ASN A 341 13.87 5.93 9.59
C ASN A 341 12.99 5.10 8.63
N PRO A 342 12.13 5.71 7.79
CA PRO A 342 11.13 5.01 6.99
C PRO A 342 11.72 3.92 6.06
N GLU A 343 12.96 4.08 5.61
CA GLU A 343 13.68 3.11 4.77
C GLU A 343 13.98 1.79 5.49
N LYS A 344 14.13 1.80 6.82
CA LYS A 344 14.35 0.59 7.63
C LYS A 344 13.07 -0.24 7.79
N PHE A 345 11.89 0.37 7.60
CA PHE A 345 10.59 -0.23 7.86
C PHE A 345 9.83 -0.67 6.60
N ASN A 346 10.57 -1.03 5.55
CA ASN A 346 10.02 -1.45 4.25
C ASN A 346 9.61 -2.93 4.17
N SER A 347 9.77 -3.70 5.24
CA SER A 347 9.46 -5.13 5.26
C SER A 347 8.60 -5.49 6.45
N ARG A 348 7.44 -6.10 6.21
CA ARG A 348 6.54 -6.57 7.29
C ARG A 348 7.25 -7.53 8.24
N PHE A 349 8.11 -8.40 7.73
CA PHE A 349 8.86 -9.35 8.55
C PHE A 349 9.84 -8.62 9.47
N ARG A 350 10.63 -7.68 8.93
CA ARG A 350 11.56 -6.87 9.71
C ARG A 350 10.83 -6.00 10.74
N ASN A 351 9.69 -5.43 10.35
CA ASN A 351 8.86 -4.63 11.25
C ASN A 351 8.36 -5.46 12.44
N LYS A 352 7.91 -6.70 12.19
CA LYS A 352 7.51 -7.62 13.26
C LYS A 352 8.68 -7.99 14.17
N MET A 353 9.87 -8.22 13.61
CA MET A 353 11.06 -8.55 14.40
C MET A 353 11.55 -7.38 15.24
N PHE A 354 11.50 -6.16 14.72
CA PHE A 354 11.78 -4.95 15.50
C PHE A 354 10.80 -4.84 16.66
N TYR A 355 9.49 -4.95 16.37
CA TYR A 355 8.45 -4.87 17.40
C TYR A 355 8.66 -5.91 18.51
N ALA A 356 8.98 -7.16 18.14
CA ALA A 356 9.28 -8.22 19.09
C ALA A 356 10.55 -7.92 19.93
N GLY A 357 11.59 -7.36 19.31
CA GLY A 357 12.82 -6.98 20.00
C GLY A 357 12.62 -5.84 21.00
N THR A 358 11.94 -4.77 20.60
CA THR A 358 11.59 -3.64 21.48
C THR A 358 10.71 -4.11 22.63
N ALA A 359 9.65 -4.87 22.33
CA ALA A 359 8.78 -5.45 23.35
C ALA A 359 9.58 -6.28 24.36
N PHE A 360 10.50 -7.14 23.89
CA PHE A 360 11.32 -7.96 24.77
C PHE A 360 12.26 -7.13 25.66
N SER A 361 12.89 -6.09 25.10
CA SER A 361 13.77 -5.17 25.84
C SER A 361 13.02 -4.45 26.95
N ASP A 362 11.89 -3.83 26.62
CA ASP A 362 11.08 -3.08 27.60
C ASP A 362 10.47 -3.99 28.67
N PHE A 363 10.10 -5.21 28.28
CA PHE A 363 9.55 -6.21 29.18
C PHE A 363 10.56 -6.59 30.27
N LEU A 364 11.85 -6.69 29.90
CA LEU A 364 12.95 -6.91 30.83
C LEU A 364 13.24 -5.69 31.72
N MET A 365 13.09 -4.48 31.19
CA MET A 365 13.32 -3.24 31.95
C MET A 365 12.23 -2.97 32.99
N GLY A 366 11.06 -3.63 32.90
CA GLY A 366 10.00 -3.52 33.90
C GLY A 366 9.37 -2.13 33.98
N SER A 367 9.36 -1.40 32.85
CA SER A 367 8.98 0.02 32.77
C SER A 367 7.53 0.33 33.21
N SER A 368 6.66 -0.69 33.29
CA SER A 368 5.24 -0.55 33.69
C SER A 368 4.87 -1.31 34.97
N LYS A 369 5.86 -1.71 35.79
CA LYS A 369 5.58 -2.36 37.09
C LYS A 369 4.65 -1.46 37.92
N ASP A 370 3.64 -2.06 38.55
CA ASP A 370 2.65 -1.41 39.40
C ASP A 370 1.66 -0.46 38.71
N LEU A 371 1.66 -0.32 37.38
CA LEU A 371 0.70 0.55 36.68
C LEU A 371 -0.76 0.15 36.97
N SER A 372 -1.04 -1.15 37.05
CA SER A 372 -2.37 -1.68 37.39
C SER A 372 -2.86 -1.25 38.78
N LYS A 373 -1.96 -0.95 39.72
CA LYS A 373 -2.30 -0.44 41.06
C LYS A 373 -2.76 1.02 41.04
N HIS A 374 -2.42 1.76 39.97
CA HIS A 374 -2.71 3.18 39.81
C HIS A 374 -3.83 3.44 38.80
N ILE A 375 -4.31 2.42 38.09
CA ILE A 375 -5.39 2.53 37.10
C ILE A 375 -6.69 1.97 37.69
N ARG A 376 -7.76 2.77 37.63
CA ARG A 376 -9.13 2.31 37.87
C ARG A 376 -9.93 2.35 36.57
N VAL A 377 -10.28 1.18 36.05
CA VAL A 377 -11.18 1.06 34.90
C VAL A 377 -12.62 1.07 35.41
N VAL A 378 -13.45 1.98 34.89
CA VAL A 378 -14.88 2.07 35.22
C VAL A 378 -15.67 1.98 33.91
N VAL A 379 -16.53 0.98 33.81
CA VAL A 379 -17.44 0.81 32.66
C VAL A 379 -18.81 1.36 33.05
N SER A 380 -19.21 2.51 32.50
CA SER A 380 -20.53 3.12 32.73
C SER A 380 -21.54 2.66 31.66
N SER A 381 -22.67 2.11 32.10
CA SER A 381 -23.70 1.52 31.23
C SER A 381 -24.66 2.57 30.66
N CYS A 382 -24.91 2.54 29.35
CA CYS A 382 -26.18 3.01 28.79
C CYS A 382 -27.13 1.82 28.66
N GLN A 383 -28.30 1.89 29.31
CA GLN A 383 -29.32 0.85 29.34
C GLN A 383 -30.01 0.70 27.97
N SER A 384 -29.41 -0.03 27.04
CA SER A 384 -30.16 -0.63 25.93
C SER A 384 -29.30 -1.60 25.11
N ASN A 385 -29.63 -2.90 25.21
CA ASN A 385 -29.15 -4.08 24.46
C ASN A 385 -27.78 -4.69 24.84
N CYS A 386 -27.82 -5.66 25.76
CA CYS A 386 -26.65 -6.39 26.24
C CYS A 386 -26.38 -7.73 25.51
N GLN A 387 -25.71 -7.70 24.35
CA GLN A 387 -24.84 -8.81 23.92
C GLN A 387 -23.35 -8.46 24.08
N SER A 388 -23.02 -7.17 24.15
CA SER A 388 -21.68 -6.63 24.38
C SER A 388 -21.20 -6.77 25.83
N PHE A 389 -22.11 -6.78 26.81
CA PHE A 389 -21.74 -6.74 28.23
C PHE A 389 -21.11 -8.03 28.75
N ALA A 390 -21.59 -9.19 28.29
CA ALA A 390 -20.94 -10.47 28.63
C ALA A 390 -19.53 -10.54 28.05
N LYS A 391 -19.32 -9.98 26.85
CA LYS A 391 -17.99 -9.88 26.23
C LYS A 391 -17.08 -8.91 27.00
N LEU A 392 -17.61 -7.77 27.44
CA LEU A 392 -16.86 -6.75 28.17
C LEU A 392 -16.46 -7.20 29.58
N ALA A 393 -17.37 -7.85 30.32
CA ALA A 393 -17.05 -8.44 31.62
C ALA A 393 -16.04 -9.58 31.49
N ALA A 394 -16.15 -10.40 30.44
CA ALA A 394 -15.15 -11.41 30.13
C ALA A 394 -13.78 -10.78 29.78
N GLN A 395 -13.77 -9.63 29.09
CA GLN A 395 -12.54 -8.89 28.80
C GLN A 395 -11.88 -8.33 30.06
N GLU A 396 -12.63 -7.82 31.05
CA GLU A 396 -12.03 -7.34 32.31
C GLU A 396 -11.33 -8.46 33.08
N VAL A 397 -11.96 -9.65 33.14
CA VAL A 397 -11.38 -10.84 33.78
C VAL A 397 -10.15 -11.33 33.02
N ASP A 398 -10.23 -11.42 31.69
CA ASP A 398 -9.12 -11.79 30.81
C ASP A 398 -7.93 -10.82 30.93
N LEU A 399 -8.21 -9.53 31.09
CA LEU A 399 -7.18 -8.49 31.22
C LEU A 399 -6.47 -8.58 32.58
N LYS A 400 -7.19 -8.88 33.67
CA LYS A 400 -6.57 -9.16 34.98
C LYS A 400 -5.69 -10.40 34.94
N GLN A 401 -6.18 -11.49 34.36
CA GLN A 401 -5.40 -12.73 34.23
C GLN A 401 -4.14 -12.53 33.38
N LYS A 402 -4.26 -11.88 32.22
CA LYS A 402 -3.12 -11.58 31.35
C LYS A 402 -2.08 -10.69 32.02
N ASN A 403 -2.50 -9.79 32.89
CA ASN A 403 -1.58 -8.94 33.64
C ASN A 403 -0.81 -9.75 34.69
N GLU A 404 -1.48 -10.65 35.41
CA GLU A 404 -0.84 -11.58 36.35
C GLU A 404 0.14 -12.54 35.63
N ASP A 405 -0.27 -13.10 34.49
CA ASP A 405 0.56 -13.99 33.67
C ASP A 405 1.80 -13.26 33.11
N ALA A 406 1.64 -11.99 32.68
CA ALA A 406 2.74 -11.15 32.23
C ALA A 406 3.73 -10.89 33.37
N ASP A 407 3.25 -10.54 34.57
CA ASP A 407 4.11 -10.30 35.74
C ASP A 407 4.92 -11.56 36.12
N MET A 408 4.33 -12.75 36.04
CA MET A 408 5.05 -14.01 36.24
C MET A 408 6.14 -14.24 35.17
N LEU A 409 5.81 -14.01 33.90
CA LEU A 409 6.76 -14.13 32.80
C LEU A 409 7.94 -13.15 32.95
N ILE A 410 7.72 -11.94 33.45
CA ILE A 410 8.80 -10.96 33.71
C ILE A 410 9.82 -11.57 34.68
N GLN A 411 9.35 -12.22 35.75
CA GLN A 411 10.25 -12.85 36.72
C GLN A 411 11.07 -13.98 36.09
N VAL A 412 10.43 -14.87 35.32
CA VAL A 412 11.10 -16.00 34.69
C VAL A 412 12.12 -15.53 33.65
N VAL A 413 11.72 -14.65 32.73
CA VAL A 413 12.60 -14.16 31.65
C VAL A 413 13.73 -13.31 32.24
N GLY A 414 13.48 -12.50 33.27
CA GLY A 414 14.52 -11.75 33.98
C GLY A 414 15.62 -12.67 34.53
N ILE A 415 15.23 -13.77 35.19
CA ILE A 415 16.18 -14.78 35.69
C ILE A 415 16.95 -15.45 34.54
N GLU A 416 16.27 -15.83 33.46
CA GLU A 416 16.91 -16.47 32.30
C GLU A 416 17.92 -15.53 31.62
N THR A 417 17.60 -14.23 31.53
CA THR A 417 18.45 -13.24 30.88
C THR A 417 19.70 -12.93 31.70
N GLU A 418 19.59 -12.92 33.04
CA GLU A 418 20.76 -12.86 33.92
C GLU A 418 21.66 -14.09 33.80
N LYS A 419 21.10 -15.28 33.56
CA LYS A 419 21.91 -16.48 33.29
C LYS A 419 22.65 -16.35 31.96
N VAL A 420 21.94 -15.96 30.91
CA VAL A 420 22.54 -15.78 29.57
C VAL A 420 23.61 -14.69 29.57
N SER A 421 23.43 -13.60 30.33
CA SER A 421 24.45 -12.55 30.44
C SER A 421 25.72 -13.04 31.14
N LYS A 422 25.57 -13.88 32.18
CA LYS A 422 26.71 -14.54 32.86
C LYS A 422 27.43 -15.53 31.95
N GLU A 423 26.69 -16.37 31.23
CA GLU A 423 27.26 -17.32 30.26
C GLU A 423 28.00 -16.59 29.13
N LYS A 424 27.44 -15.49 28.63
CA LYS A 424 28.10 -14.64 27.63
C LYS A 424 29.40 -14.04 28.15
N ALA A 425 29.42 -13.52 29.37
CA ALA A 425 30.63 -12.96 29.97
C ALA A 425 31.74 -14.00 30.13
N ILE A 426 31.38 -15.24 30.47
CA ILE A 426 32.32 -16.37 30.55
C ILE A 426 32.88 -16.70 29.16
N ALA A 427 32.02 -16.77 28.15
CA ALA A 427 32.44 -17.04 26.77
C ALA A 427 33.36 -15.95 26.21
N ASP A 428 33.05 -14.67 26.45
CA ASP A 428 33.87 -13.54 26.02
C ASP A 428 35.26 -13.56 26.72
N GLU A 429 35.35 -14.01 27.98
CA GLU A 429 36.62 -14.18 28.69
C GLU A 429 37.45 -15.36 28.14
N GLU A 430 36.78 -16.45 27.74
CA GLU A 430 37.43 -17.62 27.13
C GLU A 430 37.98 -17.29 25.74
N GLU A 431 37.23 -16.54 24.93
CA GLU A 431 37.67 -16.06 23.62
C GLU A 431 38.93 -15.17 23.73
N GLN A 432 39.02 -14.31 24.75
CA GLN A 432 40.22 -13.51 25.01
C GLN A 432 41.43 -14.37 25.39
N LYS A 433 41.22 -15.45 26.15
CA LYS A 433 42.29 -16.41 26.49
C LYS A 433 42.77 -17.16 25.25
N GLU A 434 41.86 -17.61 24.40
CA GLU A 434 42.20 -18.27 23.13
C GLU A 434 42.99 -17.32 22.21
N ALA A 435 42.56 -16.06 22.09
CA ALA A 435 43.25 -15.05 21.31
C ALA A 435 44.68 -14.80 21.84
N ALA A 436 44.86 -14.73 23.16
CA ALA A 436 46.18 -14.59 23.78
C ALA A 436 47.07 -15.81 23.52
N ILE A 437 46.52 -17.02 23.59
CA ILE A 437 47.24 -18.26 23.27
C ILE A 437 47.66 -18.27 21.80
N ALA A 438 46.76 -17.88 20.88
CA ALA A 438 47.08 -17.80 19.46
C ALA A 438 48.24 -16.85 19.16
N VAL A 439 48.32 -15.71 19.85
CA VAL A 439 49.45 -14.77 19.75
C VAL A 439 50.75 -15.43 20.20
N VAL A 440 50.75 -16.11 21.35
CA VAL A 440 51.95 -16.81 21.86
C VAL A 440 52.39 -17.93 20.92
N VAL A 441 51.45 -18.71 20.39
CA VAL A 441 51.74 -19.80 19.44
C VAL A 441 52.33 -19.24 18.15
N SER A 442 51.75 -18.18 17.59
CA SER A 442 52.29 -17.52 16.38
C SER A 442 53.66 -16.87 16.59
N GLY A 443 53.94 -16.39 17.79
CA GLY A 443 55.27 -15.90 18.18
C GLY A 443 56.30 -17.03 18.17
N ARG A 444 56.00 -18.13 18.89
CA ARG A 444 56.88 -19.32 18.93
C ARG A 444 57.10 -19.95 17.56
N GLN A 445 56.08 -19.93 16.69
CA GLN A 445 56.22 -20.45 15.33
C GLN A 445 57.20 -19.60 14.50
N ARG A 446 57.13 -18.26 14.62
CA ARG A 446 58.11 -17.36 13.99
C ARG A 446 59.52 -17.55 14.55
N ASP A 447 59.66 -17.67 15.86
CA ASP A 447 60.97 -17.92 16.48
C ASP A 447 61.58 -19.23 15.96
N CYS A 448 60.76 -20.29 15.81
CA CYS A 448 61.19 -21.57 15.27
C CYS A 448 61.57 -21.49 13.78
N GLU A 449 60.82 -20.72 12.98
CA GLU A 449 61.15 -20.44 11.58
C GLU A 449 62.46 -19.65 11.43
N GLU A 450 62.68 -18.64 12.27
CA GLU A 450 63.94 -17.89 12.30
C GLU A 450 65.13 -18.78 12.72
N ASP A 451 64.95 -19.64 13.70
CA ASP A 451 66.00 -20.56 14.16
C ASP A 451 66.33 -21.61 13.09
N LEU A 452 65.32 -22.11 12.36
CA LEU A 452 65.50 -22.96 11.18
C LEU A 452 66.25 -22.23 10.06
N GLU A 453 65.94 -20.96 9.80
CA GLU A 453 66.61 -20.15 8.78
C GLU A 453 68.05 -19.83 9.17
N LYS A 454 68.32 -19.53 10.44
CA LYS A 454 69.68 -19.36 10.98
C LYS A 454 70.48 -20.66 10.88
N ALA A 455 69.87 -21.81 11.19
CA ALA A 455 70.50 -23.12 11.05
C ALA A 455 70.81 -23.46 9.58
N ALA A 456 69.90 -23.15 8.65
CA ALA A 456 70.11 -23.32 7.21
C ALA A 456 71.23 -22.41 6.68
N ASN A 457 71.26 -21.15 7.11
CA ASN A 457 72.31 -20.20 6.75
C ASN A 457 73.68 -20.58 7.35
N ALA A 458 73.71 -21.16 8.55
CA ALA A 458 74.93 -21.71 9.13
C ALA A 458 75.45 -22.92 8.34
N ALA A 459 74.56 -23.81 7.89
CA ALA A 459 74.89 -24.92 6.99
C ALA A 459 75.37 -24.45 5.60
N GLY A 460 74.88 -23.30 5.10
CA GLY A 460 75.32 -22.69 3.84
C GLY A 460 76.67 -21.98 3.90
N ARG A 461 77.14 -21.56 5.10
CA ARG A 461 78.47 -20.96 5.30
C ARG A 461 79.59 -21.98 5.52
N SER A 462 79.26 -23.21 5.91
CA SER A 462 80.17 -24.35 5.74
C SER A 462 80.14 -24.79 4.28
N GLY A 463 81.06 -24.26 3.48
CA GLY A 463 81.21 -24.64 2.07
C GLY A 463 81.37 -26.16 1.91
N LEU A 464 80.27 -26.83 1.61
CA LEU A 464 80.24 -28.11 0.91
C LEU A 464 79.54 -27.83 -0.40
N GLY A 465 80.34 -27.81 -1.47
CA GLY A 465 79.87 -27.62 -2.84
C GLY A 465 78.86 -28.69 -3.26
N PRO A 466 78.22 -28.51 -4.42
CA PRO A 466 77.20 -29.44 -4.90
C PRO A 466 77.81 -30.83 -5.09
N CYS A 467 77.39 -31.80 -4.27
CA CYS A 467 77.57 -33.21 -4.61
C CYS A 467 76.65 -33.53 -5.79
N ILE A 468 77.25 -33.55 -6.97
CA ILE A 468 76.70 -34.12 -8.20
C ILE A 468 76.20 -35.54 -7.88
N PRO A 469 74.94 -35.90 -8.16
CA PRO A 469 74.52 -37.29 -8.04
C PRO A 469 75.16 -38.11 -9.17
N PRO A 470 75.89 -39.21 -8.89
CA PRO A 470 76.19 -40.18 -9.93
C PRO A 470 74.88 -40.87 -10.33
N GLY A 471 74.56 -40.81 -11.62
CA GLY A 471 73.50 -41.61 -12.24
C GLY A 471 73.79 -43.12 -12.10
N PRO A 472 72.78 -43.96 -12.33
CA PRO A 472 72.77 -45.35 -11.90
C PRO A 472 73.78 -46.20 -12.68
N SER A 473 74.60 -46.97 -11.97
CA SER A 473 75.24 -48.18 -12.50
C SER A 473 74.60 -49.42 -11.85
N VAL A 474 73.64 -49.98 -12.56
CA VAL A 474 73.35 -51.43 -12.65
C VAL A 474 74.61 -52.13 -13.21
N PRO A 475 74.98 -53.42 -12.96
CA PRO A 475 74.43 -54.55 -12.18
C PRO A 475 75.47 -55.08 -11.12
N ARG A 476 75.33 -56.15 -10.32
CA ARG A 476 74.71 -57.48 -10.38
C ARG A 476 74.42 -57.96 -8.96
#